data_AF-A0A6N8HQD5-F1
#
_entry.id   AF-A0A6N8HQD5-F1
#
_cell.length_a   1.000
_cell.length_b   1.000
_cell.length_c   1.000
_cell.angle_alpha   90.00
_cell.angle_beta   90.00
_cell.angle_gamma   90.00
#
_symmetry.space_group_name_H-M   'P 1'
#
loop_
_entity.id
_entity.type
_entity.pdbx_description
1 polymer ?
#
loop_
_entity_poly.entity_id
_entity_poly.type
_entity_poly.pdbx_seq_one_letter_code
_entity_poly.pdbx_strand_id
1 'polypeptide(L)'
;MTLKKGPSNSLTDVSDVKVGHVTLEDTLNGTDAICTGVTAIMPHGKDLFEHKVPAAAHVINGFGKTTGLVQLDELGLLEAPIMLTNTFSVGAVLEGTLQYMFDQNETIGTLPVLLML
;
A
#
# COMPACT_ATOMS: atom_id res chain seq x y z
N MET A 1 -2.32 -23.23 -22.61
CA MET A 1 -0.90 -22.79 -22.68
C MET A 1 -0.48 -22.37 -21.29
N THR A 2 0.70 -22.80 -20.82
CA THR A 2 1.24 -22.40 -19.51
C THR A 2 2.26 -21.29 -19.73
N LEU A 3 2.10 -20.17 -19.02
CA LEU A 3 3.04 -19.05 -19.09
C LEU A 3 4.29 -19.35 -18.26
N LYS A 4 5.45 -18.82 -18.70
CA LYS A 4 6.69 -18.90 -17.93
C LYS A 4 6.72 -17.80 -16.88
N LYS A 5 7.15 -18.13 -15.67
CA LYS A 5 7.42 -17.18 -14.60
C LYS A 5 8.63 -16.30 -14.94
N GLY A 6 8.70 -15.13 -14.31
CA GLY A 6 9.88 -14.27 -14.35
C GLY A 6 11.08 -14.84 -13.58
N PRO A 7 12.24 -14.17 -13.63
CA PRO A 7 13.48 -14.65 -13.04
C PRO A 7 13.41 -14.91 -11.53
N SER A 8 12.79 -13.99 -10.77
CA SER A 8 12.63 -14.12 -9.32
C SER A 8 11.34 -14.85 -8.92
N ASN A 9 10.40 -15.03 -9.87
CA ASN A 9 9.07 -15.56 -9.60
C ASN A 9 8.35 -14.75 -8.53
N SER A 10 8.46 -13.43 -8.62
CA SER A 10 7.90 -12.51 -7.63
C SER A 10 7.34 -11.25 -8.30
N LEU A 11 6.62 -10.45 -7.52
CA LEU A 11 6.04 -9.18 -7.99
C LEU A 11 7.11 -8.21 -8.52
N THR A 12 8.33 -8.24 -7.96
CA THR A 12 9.44 -7.36 -8.36
C THR A 12 10.09 -7.75 -9.68
N ASP A 13 9.62 -8.81 -10.36
CA ASP A 13 9.97 -9.05 -11.76
C ASP A 13 9.36 -7.98 -12.70
N VAL A 14 8.36 -7.22 -12.23
CA VAL A 14 7.86 -6.01 -12.90
C VAL A 14 8.85 -4.86 -12.64
N SER A 15 9.32 -4.20 -13.71
CA SER A 15 10.27 -3.10 -13.62
C SER A 15 9.83 -2.04 -12.63
N ASP A 16 10.78 -1.55 -11.83
CA ASP A 16 10.63 -0.48 -10.84
C ASP A 16 9.72 -0.76 -9.64
N VAL A 17 8.96 -1.85 -9.65
CA VAL A 17 8.15 -2.26 -8.50
C VAL A 17 9.07 -2.68 -7.36
N LYS A 18 8.84 -2.10 -6.17
CA LYS A 18 9.56 -2.44 -4.94
C LYS A 18 8.58 -2.92 -3.88
N VAL A 19 9.03 -3.85 -3.06
CA VAL A 19 8.29 -4.36 -1.90
C VAL A 19 9.16 -4.21 -0.66
N GLY A 20 8.57 -3.70 0.43
CA GLY A 20 9.24 -3.55 1.73
C GLY A 20 8.36 -4.12 2.84
N HIS A 21 8.98 -4.65 3.89
CA HIS A 21 8.29 -5.24 5.02
C HIS A 21 8.84 -4.69 6.33
N VAL A 22 7.94 -4.45 7.28
CA VAL A 22 8.25 -4.29 8.70
C VAL A 22 7.53 -5.41 9.43
N THR A 23 8.29 -6.27 10.12
CA THR A 23 7.75 -7.34 10.95
C THR A 23 7.95 -6.97 12.41
N LEU A 24 6.87 -6.97 13.17
CA LEU A 24 6.87 -6.73 14.61
C LEU A 24 6.51 -8.04 15.31
N GLU A 25 7.49 -8.57 16.03
CA GLU A 25 7.37 -9.80 16.79
C GLU A 25 7.92 -9.57 18.20
N ASP A 26 7.07 -9.70 19.22
CA ASP A 26 7.48 -9.53 20.62
C ASP A 26 6.56 -10.30 21.58
N THR A 27 7.09 -10.73 22.72
CA THR A 27 6.33 -11.39 23.80
C THR A 27 6.09 -10.40 24.93
N LEU A 28 4.83 -10.12 25.25
CA LEU A 28 4.49 -9.06 26.22
C LEU A 28 4.45 -9.58 27.67
N ASN A 29 3.67 -10.64 27.92
CA ASN A 29 3.45 -11.17 29.28
C ASN A 29 3.36 -12.71 29.30
N GLY A 30 3.90 -13.39 28.29
CA GLY A 30 3.90 -14.85 28.16
C GLY A 30 2.61 -15.46 27.61
N THR A 31 1.49 -14.73 27.62
CA THR A 31 0.24 -15.12 26.94
C THR A 31 -0.09 -14.24 25.75
N ASP A 32 0.25 -12.94 25.83
CA ASP A 32 0.07 -11.98 24.76
C ASP A 32 1.39 -11.79 23.99
N ALA A 33 1.25 -11.66 22.67
CA ALA A 33 2.36 -11.40 21.77
C ALA A 33 1.96 -10.37 20.70
N ILE A 34 2.93 -9.58 20.29
CA ILE A 34 2.86 -8.78 19.07
C ILE A 34 3.28 -9.71 17.95
N CYS A 35 2.38 -9.97 17.00
CA CYS A 35 2.67 -10.72 15.77
C CYS A 35 1.97 -10.02 14.60
N THR A 36 2.52 -8.87 14.21
CA THR A 36 1.92 -8.01 13.19
C THR A 36 3.01 -7.40 12.31
N GLY A 37 2.61 -6.63 11.31
CA GLY A 37 3.54 -5.90 10.49
C GLY A 37 2.84 -4.99 9.50
N VAL A 38 3.66 -4.42 8.64
CA VAL A 38 3.23 -3.65 7.49
C VAL A 38 4.04 -4.10 6.28
N THR A 39 3.37 -4.28 5.14
CA THR A 39 4.02 -4.46 3.84
C THR A 39 3.68 -3.27 2.97
N ALA A 40 4.69 -2.65 2.35
CA ALA A 40 4.53 -1.58 1.38
C ALA A 40 4.87 -2.09 -0.02
N ILE A 41 4.05 -1.75 -1.01
CA ILE A 41 4.30 -2.00 -2.42
C ILE A 41 4.33 -0.65 -3.12
N MET A 42 5.50 -0.35 -3.68
CA MET A 42 5.75 0.87 -4.43
C MET A 42 5.72 0.53 -5.93
N PRO A 43 4.77 1.05 -6.72
CA PRO A 43 4.66 0.77 -8.15
C PRO A 43 5.88 1.21 -8.97
N HIS A 44 6.58 2.26 -8.53
CA HIS A 44 7.83 2.74 -9.13
C HIS A 44 8.58 3.69 -8.19
N GLY A 45 9.85 4.00 -8.50
CA GLY A 45 10.69 4.86 -7.66
C GLY A 45 10.47 6.38 -7.75
N LYS A 46 9.49 6.87 -8.51
CA LYS A 46 9.15 8.31 -8.62
C LYS A 46 8.06 8.71 -7.62
N ASP A 47 7.84 10.01 -7.45
CA ASP A 47 6.69 10.55 -6.73
C ASP A 47 5.38 10.04 -7.36
N LEU A 48 4.60 9.26 -6.61
CA LEU A 48 3.34 8.66 -7.08
C LEU A 48 2.19 9.67 -7.21
N PHE A 49 2.27 10.79 -6.49
CA PHE A 49 1.28 11.83 -6.59
C PHE A 49 1.43 12.57 -7.93
N GLU A 50 2.66 12.84 -8.37
CA GLU A 50 2.93 13.47 -9.66
C GLU A 50 2.90 12.47 -10.82
N HIS A 51 3.37 11.25 -10.59
CA HIS A 51 3.44 10.18 -11.57
C HIS A 51 2.47 9.05 -11.18
N LYS A 52 1.18 9.27 -11.41
CA LYS A 52 0.14 8.29 -11.11
C LYS A 52 0.22 7.08 -12.03
N VAL A 53 -0.20 5.91 -11.53
CA VAL A 53 -0.23 4.65 -12.29
C VAL A 53 -1.68 4.23 -12.55
N PRO A 54 -2.06 3.84 -13.78
CA PRO A 54 -3.37 3.25 -14.04
C PRO A 54 -3.61 2.02 -13.16
N ALA A 55 -4.75 1.97 -12.47
CA ALA A 55 -5.07 0.90 -11.54
C ALA A 55 -6.58 0.60 -11.52
N ALA A 56 -6.91 -0.61 -11.07
CA ALA A 56 -8.27 -1.08 -10.89
C ALA A 56 -8.35 -2.03 -9.69
N ALA A 57 -9.52 -2.13 -9.09
CA ALA A 57 -9.79 -2.99 -7.95
C ALA A 57 -11.11 -3.73 -8.17
N HIS A 58 -11.24 -4.89 -7.55
CA HIS A 58 -12.46 -5.67 -7.62
C HIS A 58 -12.75 -6.32 -6.26
N VAL A 59 -13.96 -6.11 -5.74
CA VAL A 59 -14.38 -6.67 -4.45
C VAL A 59 -15.19 -7.94 -4.71
N ILE A 60 -14.54 -9.10 -4.53
CA ILE A 60 -15.23 -10.40 -4.59
C ILE A 60 -16.12 -10.60 -3.35
N ASN A 61 -15.63 -10.18 -2.17
CA ASN A 61 -16.37 -10.17 -0.92
C ASN A 61 -15.93 -8.98 -0.06
N GLY A 62 -16.90 -8.22 0.45
CA GLY A 62 -16.67 -6.95 1.15
C GLY A 62 -16.36 -7.06 2.65
N PHE A 63 -15.99 -8.23 3.18
CA PHE A 63 -15.68 -8.40 4.60
C PHE A 63 -14.26 -7.93 4.97
N GLY A 64 -13.89 -6.72 4.52
CA GLY A 64 -12.60 -6.09 4.76
C GLY A 64 -12.72 -4.65 5.24
N LYS A 65 -11.57 -4.02 5.52
CA LYS A 65 -11.45 -2.59 5.84
C LYS A 65 -10.32 -2.04 4.99
N THR A 66 -10.68 -1.25 3.99
CA THR A 66 -9.78 -0.69 2.99
C THR A 66 -9.98 0.82 2.93
N THR A 67 -8.96 1.56 2.50
CA THR A 67 -9.07 2.99 2.20
C THR A 67 -8.66 3.24 0.75
N GLY A 68 -9.13 4.34 0.14
CA GLY A 68 -8.71 4.70 -1.23
C GLY A 68 -9.51 4.09 -2.38
N LEU A 69 -10.21 2.96 -2.18
CA LEU A 69 -10.88 2.23 -3.28
C LEU A 69 -11.91 3.06 -4.06
N VAL A 70 -12.66 3.95 -3.38
CA VAL A 70 -13.69 4.77 -4.05
C VAL A 70 -13.06 5.71 -5.08
N GLN A 71 -11.92 6.33 -4.76
CA GLN A 71 -11.23 7.22 -5.69
C GLN A 71 -10.55 6.44 -6.81
N LEU A 72 -9.98 5.27 -6.51
CA LEU A 72 -9.43 4.41 -7.54
C LEU A 72 -10.51 3.97 -8.54
N ASP A 73 -11.73 3.66 -8.07
CA ASP A 73 -12.84 3.26 -8.94
C ASP A 73 -13.31 4.42 -9.83
N GLU A 74 -13.35 5.64 -9.29
CA GLU A 74 -13.74 6.86 -10.02
C GLU A 74 -12.69 7.31 -11.04
N LEU A 75 -11.41 7.33 -10.65
CA LEU A 75 -10.33 7.93 -11.46
C LEU A 75 -9.54 6.89 -12.26
N GLY A 76 -9.54 5.62 -11.84
CA GLY A 76 -8.69 4.57 -12.41
C GLY A 76 -7.19 4.80 -12.19
N LEU A 77 -6.83 5.55 -11.15
CA LEU A 77 -5.45 5.97 -10.88
C LEU A 77 -5.02 5.65 -9.45
N LEU A 78 -3.82 5.10 -9.33
CA LEU A 78 -3.07 4.90 -8.09
C LEU A 78 -2.11 6.07 -7.90
N GLU A 79 -2.23 6.76 -6.77
CA GLU A 79 -1.43 7.95 -6.44
C GLU A 79 -0.62 7.81 -5.13
N ALA A 80 -0.64 6.62 -4.53
CA ALA A 80 -0.03 6.32 -3.25
C ALA A 80 0.58 4.91 -3.25
N PRO A 81 1.53 4.60 -2.35
CA PRO A 81 1.98 3.22 -2.16
C PRO A 81 0.80 2.35 -1.72
N ILE A 82 0.80 1.08 -2.11
CA ILE A 82 -0.19 0.11 -1.57
C ILE A 82 0.37 -0.43 -0.27
N MET A 83 -0.37 -0.32 0.83
CA MET A 83 0.06 -0.83 2.12
C MET A 83 -0.86 -1.92 2.63
N LEU A 84 -0.27 -2.96 3.20
CA LEU A 84 -0.99 -4.09 3.79
C LEU A 84 -0.66 -4.18 5.28
N THR A 85 -1.69 -4.30 6.12
CA THR A 85 -1.54 -4.48 7.56
C THR A 85 -2.74 -5.22 8.15
N ASN A 86 -2.82 -5.35 9.48
CA ASN A 86 -3.99 -5.93 10.15
C ASN A 86 -5.18 -4.95 10.16
N THR A 87 -6.38 -5.49 10.37
CA THR A 87 -7.65 -4.74 10.31
C THR A 87 -7.70 -3.52 11.23
N PHE A 88 -7.10 -3.60 12.42
CA PHE A 88 -7.16 -2.52 13.42
C PHE A 88 -6.06 -1.48 13.24
N SER A 89 -5.02 -1.77 12.46
CA SER A 89 -3.93 -0.84 12.17
C SER A 89 -4.11 -0.02 10.89
N VAL A 90 -5.20 -0.21 10.13
CA VAL A 90 -5.49 0.54 8.89
C VAL A 90 -5.39 2.05 9.10
N GLY A 91 -6.00 2.58 10.17
CA GLY A 91 -5.94 4.02 10.46
C GLY A 91 -4.52 4.54 10.74
N ALA A 92 -3.72 3.78 11.48
CA ALA A 92 -2.34 4.17 11.80
C ALA A 92 -1.42 4.09 10.58
N VAL A 93 -1.59 3.07 9.73
CA VAL A 93 -0.83 2.97 8.47
C VAL A 93 -1.26 4.07 7.49
N LEU A 94 -2.52 4.49 7.49
CA LEU A 94 -2.98 5.61 6.68
C LEU A 94 -2.26 6.89 7.07
N GLU A 95 -2.22 7.18 8.37
CA GLU A 95 -1.55 8.36 8.92
C GLU A 95 -0.06 8.35 8.59
N GLY A 96 0.64 7.22 8.80
CA GLY A 96 2.06 7.09 8.45
C GLY A 96 2.31 7.25 6.94
N THR A 97 1.39 6.78 6.09
CA THR A 97 1.49 6.94 4.63
C THR A 97 1.26 8.38 4.20
N LEU A 98 0.34 9.12 4.84
CA LEU A 98 0.16 10.55 4.61
C LEU A 98 1.42 11.33 4.96
N GLN A 99 2.00 11.06 6.14
CA GLN A 99 3.25 11.68 6.58
C GLN A 99 4.38 11.43 5.57
N TYR A 100 4.57 10.17 5.16
CA TYR A 100 5.53 9.82 4.12
C TYR A 100 5.31 10.61 2.83
N MET A 101 4.07 10.73 2.37
CA MET A 101 3.77 11.44 1.12
C MET A 101 3.96 12.95 1.25
N PHE A 102 3.61 13.57 2.38
CA PHE A 102 3.90 14.98 2.63
C PHE A 102 5.41 15.25 2.63
N ASP A 103 6.23 14.35 3.18
CA ASP A 103 7.68 14.47 3.16
C ASP A 103 8.26 14.36 1.73
N GLN A 104 7.56 13.67 0.81
CA GLN A 104 7.96 13.59 -0.60
C GLN A 104 7.48 14.81 -1.40
N ASN A 105 6.31 15.37 -1.07
CA ASN A 105 5.72 16.47 -1.81
C ASN A 105 4.83 17.35 -0.93
N GLU A 106 5.35 18.52 -0.56
CA GLU A 106 4.67 19.49 0.31
C GLU A 106 3.36 20.02 -0.29
N THR A 107 3.15 19.89 -1.61
CA THR A 107 1.92 20.39 -2.28
C THR A 107 0.69 19.50 -2.03
N ILE A 108 0.88 18.24 -1.61
CA ILE A 108 -0.19 17.26 -1.32
C ILE A 108 -1.15 17.81 -0.26
N GLY A 109 -0.67 18.61 0.70
CA GLY A 109 -1.52 19.22 1.74
C GLY A 109 -2.47 20.33 1.24
N THR A 110 -2.39 20.71 -0.04
CA THR A 110 -3.23 21.76 -0.64
C THR A 110 -4.40 21.22 -1.47
N LEU A 111 -4.46 19.90 -1.68
CA LEU A 111 -5.50 19.19 -2.43
C LEU A 111 -6.07 18.04 -1.57
N PRO A 112 -7.34 17.63 -1.75
CA PRO A 112 -7.84 16.43 -1.10
C PRO A 112 -7.13 15.21 -1.70
N VAL A 113 -6.38 14.47 -0.86
CA VAL A 113 -5.65 13.25 -1.26
C VAL A 113 -6.27 12.06 -0.54
N LEU A 114 -6.65 11.02 -1.28
CA LEU A 114 -7.20 9.78 -0.73
C LEU A 114 -6.21 8.64 -0.99
N LEU A 115 -5.59 8.14 0.08
CA LEU A 115 -4.59 7.07 -0.03
C LEU A 115 -5.21 5.68 -0.04
N MET A 116 -4.54 4.78 -0.76
CA MET A 116 -4.91 3.38 -0.84
C MET A 116 -4.25 2.53 0.24
N LEU A 117 -5.09 1.82 1.00
CA LEU A 117 -4.73 0.72 1.91
C LEU A 117 -5.67 -0.46 1.64
#